data_AF-A0AB33L116-F1
#
_entry.id   AF-A0AB33L116-F1
#
_cell.length_a   1.000
_cell.length_b   1.000
_cell.length_c   1.000
_cell.angle_alpha   90.00
_cell.angle_beta   90.00
_cell.angle_gamma   90.00
#
_symmetry.space_group_name_H-M   'P 1'
#
loop_
_entity.id
_entity.type
_entity.pdbx_description
1 polymer ?
#
loop_
_entity_poly.entity_id
_entity_poly.type
_entity_poly.pdbx_seq_one_letter_code
_entity_poly.pdbx_strand_id
1 'polypeptide(L)'
;MLHKLFDGGLWLGVSFLIEPYAPLLLILLYLSIFLHQRFTYQTLLTPIIAFCSPVFLYFTYYFWYDNLEKFWLLFDWDFYPDLSFYSHEKYLFPILFISFFLIASIFLKSPKALAIKNKFRKNWILILTHLVITTAILLLVQDGSGSEFLYVLFPVSVILANGIEFFQKKWYADVIILLFLIVSFTMSAIA
;
A
#
# COMPACT_ATOMS: atom_id res chain seq x y z
N MET A 1 4.84 22.71 0.43
CA MET A 1 4.58 21.59 -0.52
C MET A 1 5.79 20.69 -0.64
N LEU A 2 6.97 21.23 -0.94
CA LEU A 2 8.24 20.48 -0.91
C LEU A 2 8.42 19.73 0.40
N HIS A 3 8.09 20.34 1.55
CA HIS A 3 8.04 19.65 2.84
C HIS A 3 7.25 18.34 2.83
N LYS A 4 6.05 18.30 2.23
CA LYS A 4 5.25 17.06 2.18
C LYS A 4 5.88 15.97 1.31
N LEU A 5 6.58 16.37 0.24
CA LEU A 5 7.32 15.43 -0.62
C LEU A 5 8.58 14.94 0.06
N PHE A 6 9.24 15.82 0.83
CA PHE A 6 10.40 15.48 1.64
C PHE A 6 9.99 14.51 2.75
N ASP A 7 8.95 14.84 3.53
CA ASP A 7 8.43 13.98 4.58
C ASP A 7 8.04 12.60 4.01
N GLY A 8 7.36 12.56 2.86
CA GLY A 8 7.01 11.31 2.18
C GLY A 8 8.24 10.48 1.76
N GLY A 9 9.25 11.10 1.16
CA GLY A 9 10.49 10.41 0.79
C GLY A 9 11.29 9.95 2.00
N LEU A 10 11.33 10.74 3.07
CA LEU A 10 12.01 10.40 4.32
C LEU A 10 11.36 9.19 4.99
N TRP A 11 10.03 9.20 5.12
CA TRP A 11 9.29 8.06 5.68
C TRP A 11 9.47 6.79 4.83
N LEU A 12 9.48 6.90 3.50
CA LEU A 12 9.82 5.76 2.64
C LEU A 12 11.24 5.25 2.85
N GLY A 13 12.21 6.15 3.06
CA GLY A 13 13.57 5.77 3.37
C GLY A 13 13.66 5.00 4.70
N VAL A 14 12.92 5.43 5.72
CA VAL A 14 12.80 4.70 6.99
C VAL A 14 12.11 3.35 6.78
N SER A 15 11.03 3.29 6.01
CA SER A 15 10.34 2.05 5.69
C SER A 15 11.23 1.05 4.94
N PHE A 16 12.11 1.52 4.04
CA PHE A 16 13.05 0.65 3.34
C PHE A 16 14.05 -0.04 4.27
N LEU A 17 14.45 0.62 5.37
CA LEU A 17 15.34 0.01 6.37
C LEU A 17 14.66 -1.12 7.15
N ILE A 18 13.32 -1.13 7.18
CA ILE A 18 12.51 -2.16 7.85
C ILE A 18 12.12 -3.26 6.86
N GLU A 19 11.69 -2.84 5.67
CA GLU A 19 11.19 -3.71 4.59
C GLU A 19 11.87 -3.37 3.26
N PRO A 20 12.76 -4.24 2.73
CA PRO A 20 13.50 -4.02 1.49
C PRO A 20 12.64 -3.67 0.26
N TYR A 21 11.38 -4.14 0.20
CA TYR A 21 10.47 -3.91 -0.93
C TYR A 21 9.73 -2.57 -0.89
N ALA A 22 9.77 -1.83 0.24
CA ALA A 22 9.10 -0.54 0.40
C ALA A 22 9.44 0.54 -0.67
N PRO A 23 10.64 0.60 -1.28
CA PRO A 23 10.97 1.56 -2.32
C PRO A 23 10.07 1.48 -3.56
N LEU A 24 9.35 0.39 -3.79
CA LEU A 24 8.33 0.29 -4.86
C LEU A 24 7.26 1.39 -4.73
N LEU A 25 6.99 1.88 -3.51
CA LEU A 25 6.08 3.00 -3.25
C LEU A 25 6.62 4.36 -3.76
N LEU A 26 7.89 4.48 -4.15
CA LEU A 26 8.39 5.68 -4.83
C LEU A 26 7.65 5.92 -6.15
N ILE A 27 7.24 4.86 -6.85
CA ILE A 27 6.43 4.96 -8.06
C ILE A 27 5.14 5.73 -7.78
N LEU A 28 4.50 5.47 -6.63
CA LEU A 28 3.29 6.17 -6.20
C LEU A 28 3.56 7.65 -5.94
N LEU A 29 4.67 8.00 -5.29
CA LEU A 29 5.06 9.39 -5.05
C LEU A 29 5.24 10.14 -6.38
N TYR A 30 5.97 9.58 -7.34
CA TYR A 30 6.16 10.21 -8.65
C TYR A 30 4.87 10.32 -9.45
N LEU A 31 4.04 9.28 -9.43
CA LEU A 31 2.73 9.32 -10.07
C LEU A 31 1.85 10.44 -9.48
N SER A 32 1.95 10.69 -8.17
CA SER A 32 1.22 11.77 -7.51
C SER A 32 1.64 13.15 -8.01
N ILE A 33 2.94 13.36 -8.22
CA ILE A 33 3.52 14.60 -8.77
C ILE A 33 3.03 14.80 -10.21
N PHE A 34 3.11 13.75 -11.02
CA PHE A 34 2.68 13.76 -12.41
C PHE A 34 1.20 14.08 -12.57
N LEU A 35 0.32 13.34 -11.88
CA LEU A 35 -1.14 13.53 -11.98
C LEU A 35 -1.58 14.94 -11.53
N HIS A 36 -0.89 15.51 -10.55
CA HIS A 36 -1.19 16.86 -10.06
C HIS A 36 -0.51 17.98 -10.86
N GLN A 37 0.18 17.66 -11.97
CA GLN A 37 0.83 18.60 -12.89
C GLN A 37 1.80 19.57 -12.18
N ARG A 38 2.56 19.06 -11.20
CA ARG A 38 3.50 19.87 -10.42
C ARG A 38 4.93 19.49 -10.74
N PHE A 39 5.28 19.52 -12.02
CA PHE A 39 6.55 19.02 -12.52
C PHE A 39 7.60 20.15 -12.51
N THR A 40 8.41 20.19 -11.45
CA THR A 40 9.60 21.04 -11.36
C THR A 40 10.79 20.16 -10.97
N TYR A 41 12.01 20.53 -11.38
CA TYR A 41 13.23 19.82 -10.95
C TYR A 41 13.31 19.63 -9.43
N GLN A 42 12.98 20.67 -8.66
CA GLN A 42 12.95 20.61 -7.19
C GLN A 42 11.98 19.53 -6.67
N THR A 43 10.78 19.42 -7.24
CA THR A 43 9.79 18.43 -6.81
C THR A 43 10.18 16.99 -7.15
N LEU A 44 11.01 16.78 -8.17
CA LEU A 44 11.50 15.46 -8.55
C LEU A 44 12.65 15.01 -7.67
N LEU A 45 13.58 15.92 -7.35
CA LEU A 45 14.73 15.58 -6.51
C LEU A 45 14.40 15.45 -5.03
N THR A 46 13.42 16.22 -4.54
CA THR A 46 13.11 16.27 -3.10
C THR A 46 12.84 14.88 -2.50
N PRO A 47 11.98 14.02 -3.09
CA PRO A 47 11.77 12.66 -2.58
C PRO A 47 13.03 11.79 -2.60
N ILE A 48 13.89 11.90 -3.62
CA ILE A 48 15.14 11.12 -3.72
C ILE A 48 16.08 11.51 -2.59
N ILE A 49 16.33 12.81 -2.43
CA ILE A 49 17.23 13.32 -1.38
C ILE A 49 16.72 12.90 -0.01
N ALA A 50 15.41 13.01 0.21
CA ALA A 50 14.78 12.60 1.46
C ALA A 50 14.90 11.10 1.73
N PHE A 51 14.70 10.25 0.71
CA PHE A 51 14.88 8.80 0.79
C PHE A 51 16.33 8.42 1.07
N CYS A 52 17.29 9.06 0.39
CA CYS A 52 18.71 8.81 0.59
C CYS A 52 19.19 9.21 1.99
N SER A 53 18.55 10.16 2.66
CA SER A 53 18.96 10.64 3.98
C SER A 53 19.04 9.53 5.05
N PRO A 54 17.95 8.79 5.39
CA PRO A 54 18.03 7.70 6.37
C PRO A 54 18.90 6.54 5.88
N VAL A 55 18.92 6.25 4.58
CA VAL A 55 19.74 5.17 4.00
C VAL A 55 21.23 5.48 4.14
N PHE A 56 21.64 6.72 3.92
CA PHE A 56 23.02 7.17 4.09
C PHE A 56 23.45 7.12 5.57
N LEU A 57 22.57 7.51 6.50
CA LEU A 57 22.83 7.38 7.93
C LEU A 57 23.00 5.91 8.35
N TYR A 58 22.14 5.03 7.84
CA TYR A 58 22.21 3.59 8.09
C TYR A 58 23.50 2.98 7.53
N PHE A 59 23.89 3.34 6.30
CA PHE A 59 25.18 2.97 5.72
C PHE A 59 26.35 3.41 6.62
N THR A 60 26.36 4.68 7.04
CA THR A 60 27.45 5.24 7.85
C THR A 60 27.58 4.50 9.18
N TYR A 61 26.45 4.15 9.81
CA TYR A 61 26.43 3.35 11.03
C TYR A 61 27.07 1.97 10.81
N TYR A 62 26.63 1.21 9.81
CA TYR A 62 27.18 -0.13 9.55
C TYR A 62 28.62 -0.13 9.03
N PHE A 63 29.02 0.92 8.32
CA PHE A 63 30.40 1.16 7.93
C PHE A 63 31.31 1.36 9.15
N TRP A 64 30.86 2.12 10.15
CA TRP A 64 31.63 2.37 11.38
C TRP A 64 31.84 1.10 12.22
N TYR A 65 30.86 0.20 12.25
CA TYR A 65 30.92 -1.06 13.00
C TYR A 65 31.43 -2.25 12.17
N ASP A 66 31.95 -2.01 10.97
CA ASP A 66 32.49 -3.03 10.06
C ASP A 66 31.53 -4.21 9.79
N ASN A 67 30.22 -3.91 9.67
CA ASN A 67 29.17 -4.89 9.42
C ASN A 67 28.32 -4.48 8.22
N LEU A 68 29.01 -4.26 7.08
CA LEU A 68 28.38 -3.86 5.83
C LEU A 68 27.48 -4.93 5.23
N GLU A 69 27.63 -6.20 5.62
CA GLU A 69 26.78 -7.31 5.15
C GLU A 69 25.29 -7.03 5.39
N LYS A 70 24.94 -6.50 6.57
CA LYS A 70 23.56 -6.10 6.90
C LYS A 70 23.01 -4.97 6.03
N PHE A 71 23.88 -4.06 5.59
CA PHE A 71 23.49 -3.01 4.64
C PHE A 71 23.21 -3.61 3.26
N TRP A 72 24.07 -4.50 2.79
CA TRP A 72 23.91 -5.13 1.47
C TRP A 72 22.68 -6.03 1.38
N LEU A 73 22.30 -6.69 2.49
CA LEU A 73 21.06 -7.46 2.58
C LEU A 73 19.79 -6.66 2.24
N LEU A 74 19.78 -5.33 2.45
CA LEU A 74 18.63 -4.49 2.05
C LEU A 74 18.40 -4.46 0.53
N PHE A 75 19.40 -4.82 -0.27
CA PHE A 75 19.36 -4.82 -1.73
C PHE A 75 19.27 -6.24 -2.30
N ASP A 76 19.23 -7.26 -1.44
CA ASP A 76 19.05 -8.65 -1.85
C ASP A 76 17.56 -8.94 -2.03
N TRP A 77 17.09 -8.77 -3.27
CA TRP A 77 15.67 -8.85 -3.60
C TRP A 77 15.36 -10.17 -4.29
N ASP A 78 14.69 -11.06 -3.56
CA ASP A 78 14.24 -12.35 -4.07
C ASP A 78 12.82 -12.27 -4.64
N PHE A 79 12.70 -12.39 -5.96
CA PHE A 79 11.42 -12.33 -6.66
C PHE A 79 10.73 -13.70 -6.79
N TYR A 80 10.80 -14.51 -5.74
CA TYR A 80 10.23 -15.87 -5.71
C TYR A 80 9.04 -15.94 -4.74
N PRO A 81 7.84 -15.46 -5.15
CA PRO A 81 6.68 -15.43 -4.26
C PRO A 81 6.24 -16.85 -3.88
N ASP A 82 6.16 -17.15 -2.59
CA ASP A 82 5.52 -18.36 -2.08
C ASP A 82 4.03 -18.09 -1.78
N LEU A 83 3.14 -18.83 -2.45
CA LEU A 83 1.70 -18.70 -2.31
C LEU A 83 1.08 -19.71 -1.32
N SER A 84 1.90 -20.61 -0.77
CA SER A 84 1.46 -21.67 0.14
C SER A 84 0.77 -21.11 1.39
N PHE A 85 1.28 -19.99 1.92
CA PHE A 85 0.73 -19.33 3.10
C PHE A 85 -0.71 -18.85 2.90
N TYR A 86 -1.01 -18.21 1.76
CA TYR A 86 -2.35 -17.70 1.42
C TYR A 86 -3.39 -18.79 1.20
N SER A 87 -2.94 -20.02 0.93
CA SER A 87 -3.81 -21.17 0.67
C SER A 87 -4.28 -21.86 1.95
N HIS A 88 -3.78 -21.46 3.13
CA HIS A 88 -4.22 -22.02 4.40
C HIS A 88 -5.68 -21.66 4.69
N GLU A 89 -6.47 -22.62 5.18
CA GLU A 89 -7.91 -22.48 5.42
C GLU A 89 -8.25 -21.27 6.32
N LYS A 90 -7.38 -20.96 7.29
CA LYS A 90 -7.51 -19.82 8.21
C LYS A 90 -7.51 -18.47 7.49
N TYR A 91 -6.75 -18.31 6.40
CA TYR A 91 -6.61 -17.04 5.68
C TYR A 91 -7.43 -17.00 4.39
N LEU A 92 -7.71 -18.17 3.79
CA LEU A 92 -8.39 -18.28 2.51
C LEU A 92 -9.78 -17.60 2.53
N PHE A 93 -10.60 -17.88 3.55
CA PHE A 93 -11.95 -17.29 3.63
C PHE A 93 -11.92 -15.76 3.79
N PRO A 94 -11.17 -15.17 4.75
CA PRO A 94 -11.02 -13.71 4.85
C PRO A 94 -10.53 -13.06 3.54
N ILE A 95 -9.53 -13.66 2.87
CA ILE A 95 -8.98 -13.15 1.61
C ILE A 95 -10.06 -13.13 0.53
N LEU A 96 -10.79 -14.23 0.33
CA LEU A 96 -11.84 -14.32 -0.68
C LEU A 96 -12.99 -13.35 -0.39
N PHE A 97 -13.39 -13.25 0.88
CA PHE A 97 -14.45 -12.34 1.31
C PHE A 97 -14.10 -10.87 1.02
N ILE A 98 -12.92 -10.43 1.46
CA ILE A 98 -12.45 -9.05 1.22
C ILE A 98 -12.26 -8.81 -0.28
N SER A 99 -11.68 -9.75 -1.01
CA SER A 99 -11.42 -9.64 -2.45
C SER A 99 -12.72 -9.49 -3.24
N PHE A 100 -13.78 -10.24 -2.88
CA PHE A 100 -15.09 -10.12 -3.51
C PHE A 100 -15.66 -8.71 -3.38
N PHE A 101 -15.70 -8.15 -2.16
CA PHE A 101 -16.20 -6.79 -1.93
C PHE A 101 -15.30 -5.72 -2.57
N LEU A 102 -13.99 -5.93 -2.57
CA LEU A 102 -13.04 -5.03 -3.20
C LEU A 102 -13.29 -4.94 -4.71
N ILE A 103 -13.37 -6.09 -5.38
CA ILE A 103 -13.65 -6.18 -6.82
C ILE A 103 -15.01 -5.54 -7.13
N ALA A 104 -16.04 -5.86 -6.35
CA ALA A 104 -17.37 -5.25 -6.52
C ALA A 104 -17.31 -3.71 -6.38
N SER A 105 -16.59 -3.18 -5.39
CA SER A 105 -16.42 -1.74 -5.19
C SER A 105 -15.71 -1.08 -6.38
N ILE A 106 -14.63 -1.69 -6.87
CA ILE A 106 -13.89 -1.20 -8.04
C ILE A 106 -14.82 -1.14 -9.26
N PHE A 107 -15.58 -2.19 -9.54
CA PHE A 107 -16.50 -2.22 -10.68
C PHE A 107 -17.63 -1.17 -10.57
N LEU A 108 -18.18 -0.96 -9.37
CA LEU A 108 -19.27 0.00 -9.15
C LEU A 108 -18.79 1.45 -9.22
N LYS A 109 -17.64 1.77 -8.59
CA LYS A 109 -17.18 3.15 -8.43
C LYS A 109 -16.30 3.62 -9.59
N SER A 110 -15.46 2.76 -10.17
CA SER A 110 -14.46 3.18 -11.16
C SER A 110 -15.03 3.85 -12.42
N PRO A 111 -16.13 3.38 -13.04
CA PRO A 111 -16.68 4.04 -14.23
C PRO A 111 -17.08 5.49 -13.95
N LYS A 112 -17.76 5.73 -12.82
CA LYS A 112 -18.17 7.09 -12.41
C LYS A 112 -16.97 7.94 -11.99
N ALA A 113 -16.02 7.34 -11.26
CA ALA A 113 -14.82 8.03 -10.79
C ALA A 113 -13.93 8.51 -11.93
N LEU A 114 -13.75 7.68 -12.97
CA LEU A 114 -12.89 7.98 -14.12
C LEU A 114 -13.57 8.87 -15.16
N ALA A 115 -14.90 8.90 -15.22
CA ALA A 115 -15.65 9.76 -16.13
C ALA A 115 -15.54 11.25 -15.77
N ILE A 116 -15.35 11.59 -14.50
CA ILE A 116 -15.32 12.98 -14.03
C ILE A 116 -13.90 13.55 -14.18
N LYS A 117 -13.74 14.70 -14.84
CA LYS A 117 -12.42 15.37 -15.02
C LYS A 117 -12.07 16.28 -13.84
N ASN A 118 -12.05 15.76 -12.62
CA ASN A 118 -11.75 16.54 -11.41
C ASN A 118 -10.61 15.91 -10.57
N LYS A 119 -10.34 16.51 -9.40
CA LYS A 119 -9.38 15.99 -8.42
C LYS A 119 -9.71 14.56 -7.96
N PHE A 120 -10.99 14.18 -7.94
CA PHE A 120 -11.42 12.83 -7.55
C PHE A 120 -10.87 11.76 -8.50
N ARG A 121 -10.92 11.98 -9.82
CA ARG A 121 -10.32 11.06 -10.80
C ARG A 121 -8.83 10.84 -10.55
N LYS A 122 -8.08 11.91 -10.30
CA LYS A 122 -6.63 11.83 -10.03
C LYS A 122 -6.34 11.01 -8.78
N ASN A 123 -7.09 11.27 -7.71
CA ASN A 123 -6.98 10.51 -6.46
C ASN A 123 -7.40 9.05 -6.63
N TRP A 124 -8.45 8.77 -7.41
CA TRP A 124 -8.90 7.41 -7.68
C TRP A 124 -7.84 6.58 -8.44
N ILE A 125 -7.21 7.18 -9.46
CA ILE A 125 -6.08 6.55 -10.16
C ILE A 125 -4.94 6.25 -9.18
N LEU A 126 -4.59 7.21 -8.31
CA LEU A 126 -3.55 6.99 -7.29
C LEU A 126 -3.89 5.84 -6.34
N ILE A 127 -5.13 5.74 -5.89
CA ILE A 127 -5.57 4.66 -4.98
C ILE A 127 -5.50 3.31 -5.69
N LEU A 128 -5.93 3.22 -6.95
CA LEU A 128 -5.84 1.97 -7.72
C LEU A 128 -4.37 1.58 -7.97
N THR A 129 -3.49 2.53 -8.28
CA THR A 129 -2.07 2.25 -8.41
C THR A 129 -1.46 1.84 -7.07
N HIS A 130 -1.86 2.48 -5.97
CA HIS A 130 -1.43 2.10 -4.63
C HIS A 130 -1.81 0.65 -4.31
N LEU A 131 -3.06 0.25 -4.62
CA LEU A 131 -3.51 -1.13 -4.50
C LEU A 131 -2.58 -2.09 -5.24
N VAL A 132 -2.33 -1.86 -6.53
CA VAL A 132 -1.47 -2.73 -7.37
C VAL A 132 -0.06 -2.85 -6.79
N ILE A 133 0.56 -1.72 -6.39
CA ILE A 133 1.91 -1.73 -5.82
C ILE A 133 1.93 -2.49 -4.50
N THR A 134 0.99 -2.23 -3.59
CA THR A 134 0.95 -2.91 -2.28
C THR A 134 0.63 -4.39 -2.41
N THR A 135 -0.18 -4.79 -3.39
CA THR A 135 -0.42 -6.21 -3.68
C THR A 135 0.85 -6.86 -4.22
N ALA A 136 1.64 -6.18 -5.06
CA ALA A 136 2.94 -6.68 -5.48
C ALA A 136 3.90 -6.84 -4.29
N ILE A 137 3.98 -5.83 -3.40
CA ILE A 137 4.78 -5.93 -2.17
C ILE A 137 4.33 -7.09 -1.30
N LEU A 138 3.01 -7.24 -1.07
CA LEU A 138 2.46 -8.34 -0.28
C LEU A 138 2.93 -9.71 -0.80
N LEU A 139 2.95 -9.91 -2.12
CA LEU A 139 3.38 -11.18 -2.71
C LEU A 139 4.89 -11.42 -2.62
N LEU A 140 5.70 -10.36 -2.49
CA LEU A 140 7.16 -10.44 -2.40
C LEU A 140 7.65 -10.61 -0.96
N VAL A 141 6.89 -10.09 0.02
CA VAL A 141 7.19 -10.27 1.44
C VAL A 141 6.88 -11.70 1.85
N GLN A 142 7.87 -12.38 2.42
CA GLN A 142 7.79 -13.78 2.84
C GLN A 142 7.98 -13.90 4.36
N ASP A 143 7.25 -13.09 5.12
CA ASP A 143 7.34 -13.10 6.59
C ASP A 143 6.52 -14.28 7.17
N GLY A 144 5.47 -14.74 6.47
CA GLY A 144 4.67 -15.89 6.89
C GLY A 144 3.92 -15.68 8.22
N SER A 145 3.92 -14.44 8.72
CA SER A 145 3.28 -14.02 9.97
C SER A 145 1.89 -13.43 9.74
N GLY A 146 1.55 -13.12 8.48
CA GLY A 146 0.37 -12.34 8.08
C GLY A 146 0.52 -10.83 8.26
N SER A 147 1.66 -10.32 8.75
CA SER A 147 1.95 -8.88 8.83
C SER A 147 1.92 -8.21 7.45
N GLU A 148 2.27 -8.95 6.40
CA GLU A 148 2.25 -8.55 4.99
C GLU A 148 0.87 -8.03 4.49
N PHE A 149 -0.25 -8.47 5.10
CA PHE A 149 -1.58 -7.94 4.78
C PHE A 149 -1.73 -6.46 5.14
N LEU A 150 -0.93 -5.94 6.08
CA LEU A 150 -0.97 -4.54 6.51
C LEU A 150 -0.62 -3.58 5.37
N TYR A 151 0.22 -3.99 4.41
CA TYR A 151 0.57 -3.15 3.26
C TYR A 151 -0.64 -2.82 2.37
N VAL A 152 -1.55 -3.78 2.20
CA VAL A 152 -2.73 -3.65 1.32
C VAL A 152 -3.94 -3.05 2.05
N LEU A 153 -3.93 -3.04 3.39
CA LEU A 153 -5.04 -2.58 4.23
C LEU A 153 -5.49 -1.14 3.90
N PHE A 154 -4.52 -0.22 3.72
CA PHE A 154 -4.84 1.16 3.40
C PHE A 154 -5.59 1.33 2.08
N PRO A 155 -5.07 0.91 0.91
CA PRO A 155 -5.80 1.06 -0.35
C PRO A 155 -7.13 0.28 -0.36
N VAL A 156 -7.20 -0.90 0.25
CA VAL A 156 -8.46 -1.68 0.36
C VAL A 156 -9.51 -0.93 1.15
N SER A 157 -9.18 -0.41 2.34
CA SER A 157 -10.14 0.32 3.18
C SER A 157 -10.72 1.54 2.47
N VAL A 158 -9.88 2.31 1.77
CA VAL A 158 -10.30 3.49 1.00
C VAL A 158 -11.23 3.09 -0.15
N ILE A 159 -10.90 2.02 -0.89
CA ILE A 159 -11.75 1.54 -1.99
C ILE A 159 -13.08 1.02 -1.45
N LEU A 160 -13.09 0.22 -0.38
CA LEU A 160 -14.32 -0.30 0.22
C LEU A 160 -15.21 0.82 0.74
N ALA A 161 -14.65 1.80 1.46
CA ALA A 161 -15.41 2.96 1.95
C ALA A 161 -16.07 3.74 0.80
N ASN A 162 -15.32 3.98 -0.29
CA ASN A 162 -15.85 4.65 -1.49
C ASN A 162 -16.93 3.82 -2.20
N GLY A 163 -16.83 2.49 -2.16
CA GLY A 163 -17.84 1.56 -2.69
C GLY A 163 -19.11 1.56 -1.86
N ILE A 164 -19.00 1.54 -0.54
CA ILE A 164 -20.14 1.60 0.38
C ILE A 164 -20.88 2.94 0.22
N GLU A 165 -20.16 4.04 0.10
CA GLU A 165 -20.74 5.38 -0.12
C GLU A 165 -21.52 5.49 -1.45
N PHE A 166 -21.29 4.58 -2.41
CA PHE A 166 -22.08 4.54 -3.65
C PHE A 166 -23.56 4.28 -3.38
N PHE A 167 -23.89 3.55 -2.32
CA PHE A 167 -25.27 3.27 -1.95
C PHE A 167 -25.90 4.51 -1.30
N GLN A 168 -26.85 5.13 -2.01
CA GLN A 168 -27.49 6.38 -1.58
C GLN A 168 -28.27 6.26 -0.26
N LYS A 169 -28.77 5.05 0.08
CA LYS A 169 -29.51 4.84 1.34
C LYS A 169 -28.54 4.39 2.44
N LYS A 170 -28.52 5.15 3.53
CA LYS A 170 -27.63 4.93 4.69
C LYS A 170 -27.72 3.52 5.28
N TRP A 171 -28.92 2.93 5.32
CA TRP A 171 -29.11 1.60 5.91
C TRP A 171 -28.35 0.46 5.20
N TYR A 172 -28.08 0.57 3.89
CA TYR A 172 -27.28 -0.43 3.18
C TYR A 172 -25.83 -0.43 3.65
N ALA A 173 -25.28 0.75 3.94
CA ALA A 173 -23.93 0.89 4.48
C ALA A 173 -23.83 0.25 5.87
N ASP A 174 -24.82 0.49 6.73
CA ASP A 174 -24.88 -0.06 8.08
C ASP A 174 -24.92 -1.60 8.07
N VAL A 175 -25.73 -2.19 7.18
CA VAL A 175 -25.82 -3.65 7.03
C VAL A 175 -24.50 -4.26 6.54
N ILE A 176 -23.83 -3.63 5.57
CA ILE A 176 -22.53 -4.10 5.08
C ILE A 176 -21.48 -4.02 6.19
N ILE A 177 -21.40 -2.89 6.92
CA ILE A 177 -20.44 -2.74 8.02
C ILE A 177 -20.70 -3.77 9.12
N LEU A 178 -21.96 -4.02 9.48
CA LEU A 178 -22.33 -5.05 10.45
C LEU A 178 -21.92 -6.45 9.98
N LEU A 179 -22.08 -6.75 8.69
CA LEU A 179 -21.62 -8.01 8.10
C LEU A 179 -20.11 -8.19 8.23
N PHE A 180 -19.31 -7.15 7.90
CA PHE A 180 -17.86 -7.19 8.07
C PHE A 180 -17.46 -7.42 9.53
N LEU A 181 -18.16 -6.79 10.47
CA LEU A 181 -17.93 -6.94 11.91
C LEU A 181 -18.23 -8.36 12.37
N ILE A 182 -19.37 -8.93 11.99
CA ILE A 182 -19.74 -10.32 12.33
C ILE A 182 -18.68 -11.29 11.79
N VAL A 183 -18.28 -11.12 10.53
CA VAL A 183 -17.23 -11.96 9.91
C VAL A 183 -15.92 -11.85 10.71
N SER A 184 -15.50 -10.64 11.08
CA SER A 184 -14.29 -10.44 11.89
C SER A 184 -14.36 -11.17 13.23
N PHE A 185 -15.49 -11.10 13.96
CA PHE A 185 -15.64 -11.81 15.23
C PHE A 185 -15.67 -13.33 15.05
N THR A 186 -16.35 -13.84 14.02
CA THR A 186 -16.36 -15.29 13.75
C THR A 186 -14.97 -15.82 13.41
N MET A 187 -14.20 -15.11 12.60
CA MET A 187 -12.84 -15.50 12.26
C MET A 187 -11.92 -15.47 13.48
N SER A 188 -12.05 -14.44 14.32
CA SER A 188 -11.30 -14.37 15.58
C SER A 188 -11.65 -15.50 16.56
N ALA A 189 -12.88 -16.00 16.55
CA ALA A 189 -13.31 -17.09 17.44
C ALA A 189 -12.87 -18.49 16.94
N ILE A 190 -12.58 -18.61 15.64
CA ILE A 190 -12.12 -19.84 14.99
C ILE A 190 -10.57 -19.91 14.96
N ALA A 191 -9.90 -18.76 15.02
CA ALA A 191 -8.45 -18.57 14.94
C ALA A 191 -7.68 -19.05 16.16
#